data_AF-A0A370NZU7-F1
#
_entry.id   AF-A0A370NZU7-F1
#
_cell.length_a   1.000
_cell.length_b   1.000
_cell.length_c   1.000
_cell.angle_alpha   90.00
_cell.angle_beta   90.00
_cell.angle_gamma   90.00
#
_symmetry.space_group_name_H-M   'P 1'
#
loop_
_entity.id
_entity.type
_entity.pdbx_description
1 polymer ?
#
loop_
_entity_poly.entity_id
_entity_poly.type
_entity_poly.pdbx_seq_one_letter_code
_entity_poly.pdbx_strand_id
1 'polypeptide(L)'
;MFVCGNQACGARWELDEVQIRNEGQGPVFRCPQCGARNHVEARTTRDGSTVYRQVPAKAAEKSPEKPAPKPAPKAPKARSKPAPR
;
A
#
# COMPACT_ATOMS: atom_id res chain seq x y z
N MET A 1 5.06 9.21 -5.23
CA MET A 1 4.41 10.49 -4.91
C MET A 1 2.91 10.37 -4.63
N PHE A 2 2.52 10.74 -3.41
CA PHE A 2 1.17 10.78 -2.86
C PHE A 2 0.85 12.21 -2.47
N VAL A 3 -0.39 12.65 -2.65
CA VAL A 3 -0.85 13.98 -2.24
C VAL A 3 -1.92 13.85 -1.15
N CYS A 4 -1.82 14.65 -0.10
CA CYS A 4 -2.88 14.68 0.90
C CYS A 4 -4.15 15.29 0.30
N GLY A 5 -5.24 14.52 0.26
CA GLY A 5 -6.55 14.96 -0.24
C GLY A 5 -7.28 15.90 0.71
N ASN A 6 -6.72 16.19 1.90
CA ASN A 6 -7.21 17.25 2.75
C ASN A 6 -6.81 18.60 2.14
N GLN A 7 -7.80 19.41 1.71
CA GLN A 7 -7.55 20.69 1.06
C GLN A 7 -6.73 21.66 1.93
N ALA A 8 -6.88 21.61 3.25
CA ALA A 8 -6.10 22.44 4.17
C ALA A 8 -4.62 22.02 4.28
N CYS A 9 -4.29 20.78 3.90
CA CYS A 9 -2.93 20.26 4.02
C CYS A 9 -2.18 20.32 2.69
N GLY A 10 -2.73 19.74 1.62
CA GLY A 10 -2.11 19.73 0.28
C GLY A 10 -0.69 19.14 0.19
N ALA A 11 -0.16 18.55 1.26
CA ALA A 11 1.21 18.08 1.35
C ALA A 11 1.47 16.90 0.39
N ARG A 12 2.68 16.85 -0.15
CA ARG A 12 3.15 15.80 -1.06
C ARG A 12 4.12 14.90 -0.31
N TRP A 13 4.01 13.60 -0.52
CA TRP A 13 4.80 12.60 0.18
C TRP A 13 5.32 11.52 -0.75
N GLU A 14 6.49 10.98 -0.46
CA GLU A 14 6.98 9.77 -1.10
C GLU A 14 6.46 8.51 -0.40
N LEU A 15 6.53 7.36 -1.09
CA LEU A 15 6.08 6.07 -0.54
C LEU A 15 6.80 5.71 0.76
N ASP A 16 8.08 6.07 0.84
CA ASP A 16 8.95 5.78 1.99
C ASP A 16 8.64 6.68 3.21
N GLU A 17 8.10 7.88 2.97
CA GLU A 17 7.76 8.85 4.02
C GLU A 17 6.38 8.61 4.65
N VAL A 18 5.52 7.82 4.01
CA VAL A 18 4.15 7.57 4.48
C VAL A 18 3.96 6.15 4.93
N GLN A 19 3.17 5.99 5.99
CA GLN A 19 2.79 4.67 6.45
C GLN A 19 1.46 4.26 5.79
N ILE A 20 1.54 3.24 4.93
CA ILE A 20 0.37 2.61 4.31
C ILE A 20 -0.06 1.43 5.18
N ARG A 21 -1.32 1.47 5.66
CA ARG A 21 -1.92 0.39 6.46
C ARG A 21 -3.19 -0.11 5.80
N ASN A 22 -3.44 -1.41 5.86
CA ASN A 22 -4.71 -1.98 5.42
C ASN A 22 -5.71 -1.94 6.58
N GLU A 23 -6.70 -1.05 6.50
CA GLU A 23 -7.72 -0.85 7.56
C GLU A 23 -9.02 -1.63 7.28
N GLY A 24 -8.99 -2.64 6.41
CA GLY A 24 -10.12 -3.52 6.08
C GLY A 24 -10.94 -3.08 4.86
N GLN A 25 -10.80 -1.83 4.42
CA GLN A 25 -11.36 -1.30 3.16
C GLN A 25 -10.29 -1.15 2.06
N GLY A 26 -9.13 -1.78 2.26
CA GLY A 26 -7.96 -1.64 1.40
C GLY A 26 -6.83 -0.84 2.06
N PRO A 27 -5.72 -0.65 1.33
CA PRO A 27 -4.58 0.10 1.85
C PRO A 27 -4.91 1.60 1.90
N VAL A 28 -4.60 2.21 3.04
CA VAL A 28 -4.82 3.62 3.33
C VAL A 28 -3.48 4.21 3.76
N PHE A 29 -3.06 5.30 3.12
CA PHE A 29 -1.94 6.09 3.60
C PHE A 29 -2.45 7.17 4.56
N ARG A 30 -1.80 7.29 5.72
CA ARG A 30 -2.07 8.38 6.67
C ARG A 30 -1.07 9.50 6.47
N CYS A 31 -1.57 10.71 6.32
CA CYS A 31 -0.71 11.88 6.23
C CYS A 31 -0.07 12.18 7.60
N PRO A 32 1.26 12.27 7.72
CA PRO A 32 1.92 12.58 8.99
C PRO A 32 1.75 14.03 9.45
N GLN A 33 1.37 14.94 8.55
CA GLN A 33 1.13 16.36 8.89
C GLN A 33 -0.25 16.61 9.51
N CYS A 34 -1.31 16.05 8.93
CA CYS A 34 -2.69 16.34 9.37
C CYS A 34 -3.47 15.10 9.82
N GLY A 35 -2.89 13.89 9.75
CA GLY A 35 -3.57 12.65 10.10
C GLY A 35 -4.63 12.19 9.11
N ALA A 36 -4.83 12.90 8.00
CA ALA A 36 -5.85 12.57 7.01
C ALA A 36 -5.60 11.19 6.38
N ARG A 37 -6.68 10.39 6.30
CA ARG A 37 -6.72 9.09 5.64
C ARG A 37 -6.94 9.27 4.15
N ASN A 38 -6.07 8.68 3.36
CA ASN A 38 -6.14 8.76 1.92
C ASN A 38 -6.03 7.35 1.34
N HIS A 39 -6.98 6.99 0.49
CA HIS A 39 -7.06 5.65 -0.07
C HIS A 39 -6.02 5.44 -1.17
N VAL A 40 -5.41 4.26 -1.14
CA VAL A 40 -4.48 3.82 -2.19
C VAL A 40 -4.87 2.43 -2.66
N GLU A 41 -4.51 2.11 -3.88
CA GLU A 41 -4.58 0.76 -4.42
C GLU A 41 -3.20 0.13 -4.38
N ALA A 42 -3.12 -1.11 -3.91
CA ALA A 42 -1.92 -1.94 -4.06
C ALA A 42 -2.05 -2.79 -5.32
N ARG A 43 -1.12 -2.66 -6.26
CA ARG A 43 -1.00 -3.52 -7.44
C ARG A 43 0.29 -4.30 -7.37
N THR A 44 0.22 -5.59 -7.62
CA THR A 44 1.41 -6.42 -7.81
C THR A 44 1.79 -6.39 -9.28
N THR A 45 3.02 -5.99 -9.54
CA THR A 45 3.63 -6.01 -10.87
C THR A 45 4.02 -7.44 -11.25
N ARG A 46 4.31 -7.67 -12.53
CA ARG A 46 4.71 -8.98 -13.04
C ARG A 46 6.00 -9.50 -12.41
N ASP A 47 6.85 -8.58 -11.96
CA ASP A 47 8.10 -8.83 -11.24
C ASP A 47 7.89 -9.19 -9.76
N GLY A 48 6.64 -9.25 -9.30
CA GLY A 48 6.30 -9.53 -7.90
C GLY A 48 6.43 -8.32 -6.96
N SER A 49 6.82 -7.16 -7.49
CA SER A 49 6.90 -5.93 -6.70
C SER A 49 5.50 -5.34 -6.47
N THR A 50 5.19 -4.97 -5.24
CA THR A 50 3.95 -4.26 -4.88
C THR A 50 4.14 -2.77 -5.09
N VAL A 51 3.36 -2.18 -6.00
CA VAL A 51 3.30 -0.74 -6.23
C VAL A 51 2.00 -0.19 -5.65
N TYR A 52 2.09 0.98 -5.00
CA TYR A 52 0.94 1.65 -4.43
C TYR A 52 0.58 2.87 -5.28
N ARG A 53 -0.70 3.05 -5.57
CA ARG A 53 -1.22 4.18 -6.34
C ARG A 53 -2.33 4.87 -5.58
N GLN A 54 -2.25 6.20 -5.44
CA GLN A 54 -3.33 6.97 -4.85
C GLN A 54 -4.57 6.98 -5.74
N VAL A 55 -5.73 6.75 -5.12
CA VAL A 55 -7.03 6.87 -5.80
C VAL A 55 -7.90 7.92 -5.12
N PRO A 56 -8.65 8.74 -5.89
CA PRO A 56 -9.59 9.67 -5.31
C PRO A 56 -10.73 8.88 -4.64
N ALA A 57 -11.21 9.36 -3.49
CA ALA A 57 -12.25 8.68 -2.70
C ALA A 57 -13.52 8.35 -3.53
N LYS A 58 -13.88 9.22 -4.49
CA LYS A 58 -14.99 8.98 -5.43
C LYS A 58 -14.77 7.83 -6.42
N ALA A 59 -13.53 7.43 -6.69
CA ALA A 59 -13.21 6.31 -7.58
C ALA A 59 -13.03 4.99 -6.82
N ALA A 60 -12.72 5.03 -5.52
CA ALA A 60 -12.60 3.85 -4.68
C ALA A 60 -13.93 3.08 -4.56
N GLU A 61 -15.07 3.76 -4.69
CA GLU A 61 -16.41 3.15 -4.62
C GLU A 61 -16.86 2.49 -5.94
N LYS A 62 -16.18 2.77 -7.07
CA LYS A 62 -16.61 2.36 -8.43
C LYS A 62 -15.69 1.41 -9.16
N SER A 63 -14.63 0.90 -8.54
CA SER A 63 -13.77 -0.10 -9.20
C SER A 63 -14.12 -1.50 -8.74
N PRO A 64 -15.00 -2.24 -9.45
CA PRO A 64 -15.17 -3.66 -9.22
C PRO A 64 -13.89 -4.40 -9.63
N GLU A 65 -13.48 -5.31 -8.75
CA GLU A 65 -12.89 -6.59 -9.11
C GLU A 65 -11.58 -6.54 -9.95
N LYS A 66 -10.47 -6.32 -9.25
CA LYS A 66 -9.33 -7.23 -9.40
C LYS A 66 -8.79 -7.48 -8.00
N PRO A 67 -8.77 -8.73 -7.51
CA PRO A 67 -8.47 -9.00 -6.11
C PRO A 67 -7.10 -8.43 -5.79
N ALA A 68 -7.03 -7.55 -4.79
CA ALA A 68 -5.79 -7.24 -4.12
C ALA A 68 -5.15 -8.58 -3.74
N PRO A 69 -3.97 -8.95 -4.25
CA PRO A 69 -3.25 -10.06 -3.67
C PRO A 69 -2.97 -9.65 -2.23
N LYS A 70 -3.49 -10.46 -1.32
CA LYS A 70 -3.24 -10.42 0.13
C LYS A 70 -1.78 -9.99 0.37
N PRO A 71 -1.49 -9.09 1.33
CA PRO A 71 -0.11 -8.81 1.68
C PRO A 71 0.50 -10.12 2.15
N ALA A 72 1.36 -10.70 1.32
CA ALA A 72 2.16 -11.85 1.70
C ALA A 72 2.98 -11.42 2.93
N PRO A 73 2.86 -12.11 4.07
CA PRO A 73 3.77 -11.86 5.18
C PRO A 73 5.19 -12.08 4.66
N LYS A 74 6.07 -11.10 4.90
CA LYS A 74 7.48 -11.19 4.57
C LYS A 74 8.07 -12.44 5.23
N ALA A 75 8.27 -13.50 4.45
CA ALA A 75 9.19 -14.58 4.80
C ALA A 75 10.55 -14.27 4.16
N PRO A 76 11.61 -14.20 4.98
CA PRO A 76 12.82 -14.95 4.61
C PRO A 76 13.44 -15.56 5.91
N LYS A 77 14.04 -16.75 5.96
CA LYS A 77 14.84 -17.51 4.98
C LYS A 77 14.78 -19.01 5.30
N ALA A 78 14.80 -19.82 4.26
CA ALA A 78 15.30 -21.19 4.33
C ALA A 78 16.74 -21.17 4.90
N ARG A 79 16.99 -22.01 5.91
CA ARG A 79 18.35 -22.50 6.16
C ARG A 79 18.37 -23.97 5.81
N SER A 80 18.91 -24.22 4.62
CA SER A 80 19.16 -25.54 4.06
C SER A 80 19.90 -26.40 5.06
N LYS A 81 19.38 -27.62 5.22
CA LYS A 81 20.02 -28.76 5.85
C LYS A 81 21.04 -29.33 4.86
N PRO A 82 22.29 -29.57 5.28
CA PRO A 82 23.10 -30.62 4.67
C PRO A 82 23.30 -31.74 5.68
N ALA A 83 22.80 -32.94 5.37
CA ALA A 83 23.47 -34.18 5.80
C ALA A 83 24.72 -34.33 4.91
N PRO A 84 25.87 -34.82 5.42
CA PRO A 84 26.07 -36.28 5.50
C PRO A 84 27.10 -36.78 6.56
N ARG A 85 26.82 -37.93 7.20
CA ARG A 85 27.54 -39.22 7.14
C ARG A 85 26.95 -40.21 8.14
#